data_AF-A0A1X0S6B8-F1
#
_entry.id   AF-A0A1X0S6B8-F1
#
_cell.length_a   1.000
_cell.length_b   1.000
_cell.length_c   1.000
_cell.angle_alpha   90.00
_cell.angle_beta   90.00
_cell.angle_gamma   90.00
#
_symmetry.space_group_name_H-M   'P 1'
#
loop_
_entity.id
_entity.type
_entity.pdbx_description
1 polymer ?
#
loop_
_entity_poly.entity_id
_entity_poly.type
_entity_poly.pdbx_seq_one_letter_code
_entity_poly.pdbx_strand_id
1 'polypeptide(L)'
;MSRPVAKSELTRRERYRIGGTEYRALDMLARIVPLYYLGFIISFGFFYRIYIAASSYAQEVLETSNPTGPVNAWFFSFFMSLSAFTNLGLNHLDDSMTPFQNAPCPLILSIILILVGNTAFAIMLRFIIWASYQLTPKSKVMLRETFRYLLDHPRRCYTTLFPSTQTWWLFIILVIITVIELICFLALNYWLPVLSGITWGSRFLDGLFQSVATRNAGFSVVNLADINPATQIVYIVAMYISVYPVAISMRNSNVYQVQKKCNLREKPSYKPYIGKGTGYL
;
A
#
# COMPACT_ATOMS: atom_id res chain seq x y z
N MET A 1 -16.75 -39.77 -25.08
CA MET A 1 -15.45 -39.12 -24.83
C MET A 1 -15.61 -37.62 -25.07
N SER A 2 -15.85 -36.81 -24.03
CA SER A 2 -15.84 -35.34 -24.17
C SER A 2 -14.39 -34.85 -24.20
N ARG A 3 -14.01 -34.19 -25.30
CA ARG A 3 -12.72 -33.52 -25.43
C ARG A 3 -12.56 -32.47 -24.32
N PRO A 4 -11.37 -32.29 -23.72
CA PRO A 4 -11.12 -31.19 -22.81
C PRO A 4 -11.18 -29.88 -23.62
N VAL A 5 -12.27 -29.13 -23.46
CA VAL A 5 -12.42 -27.80 -24.07
C VAL A 5 -11.30 -26.90 -23.51
N ALA A 6 -10.47 -26.35 -24.40
CA ALA A 6 -9.40 -25.45 -24.03
C ALA A 6 -10.00 -24.22 -23.34
N LYS A 7 -9.44 -23.82 -22.18
CA LYS A 7 -9.94 -22.69 -21.35
C LYS A 7 -10.06 -21.36 -22.12
N SER A 8 -9.43 -21.24 -23.29
CA SER A 8 -9.41 -20.06 -24.16
C SER A 8 -10.72 -19.83 -24.94
N GLU A 9 -11.56 -20.84 -25.15
CA GLU A 9 -12.77 -20.73 -26.01
C GLU A 9 -14.08 -20.46 -25.24
N LEU A 10 -14.03 -20.32 -23.91
CA LEU A 10 -15.22 -20.17 -23.08
C LEU A 10 -15.66 -18.71 -22.94
N THR A 11 -16.95 -18.45 -23.15
CA THR A 11 -17.61 -17.16 -22.97
C THR A 11 -17.52 -16.72 -21.49
N ARG A 12 -17.51 -15.40 -21.18
CA ARG A 12 -17.41 -14.89 -19.78
C ARG A 12 -18.44 -15.53 -18.83
N ARG A 13 -19.65 -15.79 -19.31
CA ARG A 13 -20.73 -16.47 -18.56
C ARG A 13 -20.44 -17.95 -18.32
N GLU A 14 -19.82 -18.65 -19.26
CA GLU A 14 -19.46 -20.07 -19.14
C GLU A 14 -18.27 -20.25 -18.20
N ARG A 15 -17.26 -19.36 -18.26
CA ARG A 15 -16.18 -19.28 -17.25
C ARG A 15 -16.71 -18.95 -15.85
N TYR A 16 -17.77 -18.16 -15.72
CA TYR A 16 -18.41 -17.88 -14.43
C TYR A 16 -19.13 -19.10 -13.86
N ARG A 17 -19.60 -20.01 -14.73
CA ARG A 17 -20.31 -21.25 -14.36
C ARG A 17 -19.34 -22.41 -14.12
N ILE A 18 -18.24 -22.49 -14.88
CA ILE A 18 -17.23 -23.56 -14.85
C ILE A 18 -16.06 -23.22 -13.92
N GLY A 19 -15.65 -21.94 -13.85
CA GLY A 19 -14.48 -21.43 -13.09
C GLY A 19 -14.74 -21.15 -11.61
N GLY A 20 -15.93 -21.46 -11.10
CA GLY A 20 -16.25 -21.42 -9.67
C GLY A 20 -16.08 -20.04 -9.01
N THR A 21 -15.83 -20.04 -7.71
CA THR A 21 -15.62 -18.83 -6.87
C THR A 21 -14.31 -18.11 -7.18
N GLU A 22 -13.30 -18.80 -7.72
CA GLU A 22 -11.97 -18.27 -8.02
C GLU A 22 -12.01 -17.23 -9.17
N TYR A 23 -12.71 -17.53 -10.26
CA TYR A 23 -12.86 -16.59 -11.37
C TYR A 23 -13.61 -15.32 -10.95
N ARG A 24 -14.60 -15.43 -10.05
CA ARG A 24 -15.34 -14.29 -9.51
C ARG A 24 -14.46 -13.40 -8.64
N ALA A 25 -13.58 -14.01 -7.85
CA ALA A 25 -12.63 -13.29 -7.01
C ALA A 25 -11.61 -12.52 -7.86
N LEU A 26 -11.11 -13.13 -8.93
CA LEU A 26 -10.23 -12.47 -9.90
C LEU A 26 -10.91 -11.32 -10.65
N ASP A 27 -12.15 -11.51 -11.12
CA ASP A 27 -12.91 -10.46 -11.82
C ASP A 27 -13.21 -9.27 -10.89
N MET A 28 -13.47 -9.52 -9.60
CA MET A 28 -13.65 -8.47 -8.60
C MET A 28 -12.36 -7.72 -8.34
N LEU A 29 -11.26 -8.44 -8.14
CA LEU A 29 -9.96 -7.84 -7.88
C LEU A 29 -9.49 -6.96 -9.05
N ALA A 30 -9.72 -7.41 -10.29
CA ALA A 30 -9.42 -6.66 -11.50
C ALA A 30 -10.16 -5.32 -11.59
N ARG A 31 -11.27 -5.14 -10.86
CA ARG A 31 -11.99 -3.86 -10.74
C ARG A 31 -11.55 -3.05 -9.54
N ILE A 32 -11.33 -3.71 -8.40
CA ILE A 32 -10.95 -3.05 -7.14
C ILE A 32 -9.57 -2.40 -7.26
N VAL A 33 -8.59 -3.05 -7.88
CA VAL A 33 -7.22 -2.52 -7.96
C VAL A 33 -7.14 -1.22 -8.78
N PRO A 34 -7.66 -1.12 -10.02
CA PRO A 34 -7.67 0.14 -10.74
C PRO A 34 -8.49 1.23 -10.03
N LEU A 35 -9.62 0.87 -9.43
CA LEU A 35 -10.46 1.80 -8.67
C LEU A 35 -9.72 2.35 -7.44
N TYR A 36 -8.93 1.51 -6.78
CA TYR A 36 -8.06 1.92 -5.67
C TYR A 36 -7.03 2.94 -6.14
N TYR A 37 -6.25 2.61 -7.17
CA TYR A 37 -5.21 3.51 -7.70
C TYR A 37 -5.80 4.86 -8.14
N LEU A 38 -6.80 4.84 -9.03
CA LEU A 38 -7.40 6.06 -9.54
C LEU A 38 -8.19 6.82 -8.48
N GLY A 39 -8.91 6.12 -7.60
CA GLY A 39 -9.71 6.73 -6.55
C GLY A 39 -8.87 7.51 -5.56
N PHE A 40 -7.77 6.93 -5.07
CA PHE A 40 -6.86 7.62 -4.16
C PHE A 40 -6.15 8.80 -4.84
N ILE A 41 -5.60 8.63 -6.05
CA ILE A 41 -4.90 9.70 -6.77
C ILE A 41 -5.84 10.87 -7.08
N ILE A 42 -7.05 10.60 -7.58
CA ILE A 42 -7.99 11.67 -7.94
C ILE A 42 -8.51 12.36 -6.67
N SER A 43 -8.93 11.59 -5.66
CA SER A 43 -9.46 12.15 -4.41
C SER A 43 -8.43 13.04 -3.70
N PHE A 44 -7.19 12.57 -3.57
CA PHE A 44 -6.15 13.36 -2.92
C PHE A 44 -5.66 14.52 -3.80
N GLY A 45 -5.66 14.38 -5.12
CA GLY A 45 -5.43 15.50 -6.04
C GLY A 45 -6.42 16.65 -5.79
N PHE A 46 -7.71 16.34 -5.58
CA PHE A 46 -8.69 17.36 -5.17
C PHE A 46 -8.43 17.91 -3.77
N PHE A 47 -8.05 17.09 -2.78
CA PHE A 47 -7.71 17.58 -1.45
C PHE A 47 -6.52 18.56 -1.46
N TYR A 48 -5.47 18.25 -2.23
CA TYR A 48 -4.36 19.17 -2.46
C TYR A 48 -4.84 20.48 -3.09
N ARG A 49 -5.69 20.39 -4.11
CA ARG A 49 -6.19 21.57 -4.80
C ARG A 49 -7.03 22.47 -3.87
N ILE A 50 -7.88 21.87 -3.04
CA ILE A 50 -8.70 22.57 -2.05
C ILE A 50 -7.80 23.28 -1.04
N TYR A 51 -6.77 22.59 -0.53
CA TYR A 51 -5.81 23.19 0.40
C TYR A 51 -5.08 24.39 -0.22
N ILE A 52 -4.56 24.23 -1.44
CA ILE A 52 -3.86 25.32 -2.15
C ILE A 52 -4.83 26.47 -2.47
N ALA A 53 -6.11 26.20 -2.74
CA ALA A 53 -7.10 27.27 -2.91
C ALA A 53 -7.34 28.07 -1.61
N ALA A 54 -7.31 27.40 -0.46
CA ALA A 54 -7.65 27.98 0.83
C ALA A 54 -6.47 28.68 1.53
N SER A 55 -5.23 28.29 1.21
CA SER A 55 -4.02 28.80 1.85
C SER A 55 -3.27 29.78 0.93
N SER A 56 -3.20 31.05 1.33
CA SER A 56 -2.40 32.07 0.64
C SER A 56 -0.91 31.71 0.65
N TYR A 57 -0.42 31.13 1.74
CA TYR A 57 0.96 30.64 1.85
C TYR A 57 1.28 29.59 0.78
N ALA A 58 0.37 28.64 0.56
CA ALA A 58 0.60 27.61 -0.44
C ALA A 58 0.58 28.16 -1.88
N GLN A 59 -0.18 29.24 -2.14
CA GLN A 59 -0.19 29.92 -3.43
C GLN A 59 1.13 30.67 -3.64
N GLU A 60 1.57 31.43 -2.64
CA GLU A 60 2.84 32.16 -2.67
C GLU A 60 4.02 31.21 -2.89
N VAL A 61 4.03 30.06 -2.21
CA VAL A 61 5.05 29.02 -2.41
C VAL A 61 5.11 28.56 -3.87
N LEU A 62 3.96 28.30 -4.51
CA LEU A 62 3.94 27.88 -5.92
C LEU A 62 4.36 28.98 -6.89
N GLU A 63 4.20 30.25 -6.52
CA GLU A 63 4.60 31.38 -7.36
C GLU A 63 6.08 31.71 -7.24
N THR A 64 6.68 31.51 -6.07
CA THR A 64 8.01 32.02 -5.73
C THR A 64 9.11 30.97 -5.67
N SER A 65 8.76 29.69 -5.44
CA SER A 65 9.77 28.66 -5.14
C SER A 65 10.55 28.17 -6.35
N ASN A 66 10.06 28.39 -7.58
CA ASN A 66 10.73 27.92 -8.79
C ASN A 66 11.40 29.09 -9.54
N PRO A 67 12.70 28.98 -9.89
CA PRO A 67 13.41 30.00 -10.68
C PRO A 67 12.92 30.08 -12.13
N THR A 68 12.28 29.02 -12.63
CA THR A 68 11.75 28.91 -14.00
C THR A 68 10.36 29.54 -14.18
N GLY A 69 9.74 30.01 -13.09
CA GLY A 69 8.43 30.67 -13.10
C GLY A 69 7.38 29.97 -12.24
N PRO A 70 6.16 30.54 -12.18
CA PRO A 70 5.11 30.06 -11.30
C PRO A 70 4.58 28.69 -11.71
N VAL A 71 4.29 27.87 -10.71
CA VAL A 71 3.78 26.51 -10.89
C VAL A 71 2.26 26.51 -10.96
N ASN A 72 1.70 25.86 -11.97
CA ASN A 72 0.25 25.71 -12.06
C ASN A 72 -0.29 24.84 -10.92
N ALA A 73 -1.17 25.42 -10.09
CA ALA A 73 -1.73 24.74 -8.91
C ALA A 73 -2.52 23.45 -9.23
N TRP A 74 -3.24 23.40 -10.36
CA TRP A 74 -3.96 22.18 -10.76
C TRP A 74 -2.98 21.06 -11.12
N PHE A 75 -1.98 21.38 -11.92
CA PHE A 75 -0.96 20.42 -12.32
C PHE A 75 -0.19 19.91 -11.10
N PHE A 76 0.27 20.83 -10.24
CA PHE A 76 0.97 20.48 -9.00
C PHE A 76 0.14 19.54 -8.12
N SER A 77 -1.14 19.84 -7.90
CA SER A 77 -2.00 19.05 -7.00
C SER A 77 -2.14 17.59 -7.45
N PHE A 78 -2.43 17.38 -8.74
CA PHE A 78 -2.58 16.02 -9.29
C PHE A 78 -1.23 15.31 -9.45
N PHE A 79 -0.20 16.03 -9.85
CA PHE A 79 1.15 15.48 -9.97
C PHE A 79 1.71 15.05 -8.61
N MET A 80 1.54 15.88 -7.58
CA MET A 80 1.93 15.54 -6.21
C MET A 80 1.18 14.34 -5.68
N SER A 81 -0.13 14.26 -5.90
CA SER A 81 -0.90 13.09 -5.50
C SER A 81 -0.45 11.83 -6.23
N LEU A 82 -0.13 11.91 -7.52
CA LEU A 82 0.37 10.78 -8.29
C LEU A 82 1.75 10.35 -7.80
N SER A 83 2.69 11.28 -7.69
CA SER A 83 4.08 11.04 -7.29
C SER A 83 4.18 10.50 -5.85
N ALA A 84 3.40 11.06 -4.92
CA ALA A 84 3.33 10.57 -3.55
C ALA A 84 2.72 9.16 -3.46
N PHE A 85 1.69 8.87 -4.25
CA PHE A 85 1.05 7.55 -4.24
C PHE A 85 1.92 6.47 -4.89
N THR A 86 2.66 6.79 -5.94
CA THR A 86 3.55 5.82 -6.62
C THR A 86 4.92 5.73 -5.98
N ASN A 87 5.19 6.53 -4.95
CA ASN A 87 6.51 6.69 -4.32
C ASN A 87 7.57 7.04 -5.38
N LEU A 88 7.29 8.01 -6.24
CA LEU A 88 8.17 8.41 -7.33
C LEU A 88 9.24 9.42 -6.89
N GLY A 89 8.91 10.27 -5.90
CA GLY A 89 9.82 11.29 -5.35
C GLY A 89 10.07 12.49 -6.23
N LEU A 90 9.46 12.53 -7.42
CA LEU A 90 9.50 13.70 -8.28
C LEU A 90 8.53 14.75 -7.74
N ASN A 91 9.03 15.96 -7.62
CA ASN A 91 8.22 17.14 -7.37
C ASN A 91 8.42 18.13 -8.51
N HIS A 92 7.41 18.95 -8.74
CA HIS A 92 7.52 20.08 -9.64
C HIS A 92 8.22 21.29 -9.00
N LEU A 93 8.33 21.32 -7.66
CA LEU A 93 9.17 22.28 -6.95
C LEU A 93 10.60 21.74 -6.85
N ASP A 94 11.57 22.62 -7.12
CA ASP A 94 13.00 22.28 -7.12
C ASP A 94 13.46 21.77 -5.73
N ASP A 95 13.00 22.42 -4.65
CA ASP A 95 13.34 22.06 -3.26
C ASP A 95 12.42 20.99 -2.64
N SER A 96 11.73 20.19 -3.46
CA SER A 96 10.82 19.14 -3.00
C SER A 96 9.76 19.69 -2.02
N MET A 97 9.62 19.12 -0.82
CA MET A 97 8.65 19.55 0.20
C MET A 97 9.22 20.54 1.22
N THR A 98 10.47 20.98 1.07
CA THR A 98 11.10 21.95 1.98
C THR A 98 10.31 23.26 2.12
N PRO A 99 9.75 23.84 1.04
CA PRO A 99 8.89 25.03 1.15
C PRO A 99 7.62 24.80 1.98
N PHE A 100 7.25 23.56 2.30
CA PHE A 100 6.07 23.22 3.09
C PHE A 100 6.40 22.75 4.53
N GLN A 101 7.64 22.93 5.01
CA GLN A 101 8.06 22.53 6.38
C GLN A 101 7.16 23.10 7.50
N ASN A 102 6.63 24.32 7.33
CA ASN A 102 5.72 24.93 8.31
C ASN A 102 4.22 24.72 7.98
N ALA A 103 3.91 23.99 6.91
CA ALA A 103 2.56 23.73 6.43
C ALA A 103 2.16 22.27 6.71
N PRO A 104 1.34 21.99 7.75
CA PRO A 104 1.09 20.61 8.17
C PRO A 104 0.23 19.81 7.19
N CYS A 105 -0.72 20.45 6.51
CA CYS A 105 -1.65 19.77 5.61
C CYS A 105 -0.96 19.00 4.46
N PRO A 106 -0.10 19.62 3.62
CA PRO A 106 0.55 18.93 2.51
C PRO A 106 1.46 17.78 2.98
N LEU A 107 2.13 17.94 4.12
CA LEU A 107 2.96 16.88 4.71
C LEU A 107 2.10 15.69 5.15
N ILE A 108 0.99 15.93 5.83
CA ILE A 108 0.07 14.88 6.28
C ILE A 108 -0.55 14.15 5.07
N LEU A 109 -1.01 14.89 4.06
CA LEU A 109 -1.57 14.30 2.85
C LEU A 109 -0.54 13.39 2.16
N SER A 110 0.70 13.87 2.01
CA SER A 110 1.80 13.09 1.46
C SER A 110 2.11 11.84 2.27
N ILE A 111 2.20 11.93 3.60
CA ILE A 111 2.45 10.78 4.47
C ILE A 111 1.40 9.69 4.22
N ILE A 112 0.12 10.07 4.18
CA ILE A 112 -0.98 9.13 3.95
C ILE A 112 -0.84 8.51 2.56
N LEU A 113 -0.59 9.30 1.52
CA LEU A 113 -0.42 8.83 0.14
C LEU A 113 0.77 7.87 -0.01
N ILE A 114 1.93 8.19 0.57
CA ILE A 114 3.14 7.36 0.52
C ILE A 114 2.92 6.01 1.21
N LEU A 115 2.22 6.03 2.36
CA LEU A 115 1.88 4.82 3.09
C LEU A 115 0.85 3.98 2.33
N VAL A 116 -0.27 4.58 1.92
CA VAL A 116 -1.36 3.86 1.23
C VAL A 116 -0.94 3.39 -0.16
N GLY A 117 -0.06 4.14 -0.82
CA GLY A 117 0.42 3.92 -2.17
C GLY A 117 1.15 2.60 -2.37
N ASN A 118 2.48 2.60 -2.20
CA ASN A 118 3.30 1.40 -2.40
C ASN A 118 3.62 0.68 -1.08
N THR A 119 3.92 1.43 -0.02
CA THR A 119 4.51 0.90 1.22
C THR A 119 3.55 -0.04 1.99
N ALA A 120 2.29 0.35 2.15
CA ALA A 120 1.25 -0.40 2.85
C ALA A 120 0.13 -0.89 1.91
N PHE A 121 0.39 -0.94 0.59
CA PHE A 121 -0.57 -1.38 -0.41
C PHE A 121 -1.26 -2.69 -0.04
N ALA A 122 -0.46 -3.71 0.31
CA ALA A 122 -0.97 -5.03 0.65
C ALA A 122 -1.85 -5.04 1.91
N ILE A 123 -1.55 -4.15 2.86
CA ILE A 123 -2.30 -4.01 4.12
C ILE A 123 -3.63 -3.31 3.83
N MET A 124 -3.61 -2.22 3.04
CA MET A 124 -4.83 -1.48 2.67
C MET A 124 -5.74 -2.24 1.73
N LEU A 125 -5.21 -2.91 0.72
CA LEU A 125 -6.01 -3.74 -0.17
C LEU A 125 -6.76 -4.83 0.62
N ARG A 126 -6.09 -5.48 1.58
CA ARG A 126 -6.73 -6.47 2.45
C ARG A 126 -7.81 -5.84 3.33
N PHE A 127 -7.51 -4.69 3.94
CA PHE A 127 -8.47 -3.98 4.77
C PHE A 127 -9.72 -3.59 3.98
N ILE A 128 -9.58 -3.10 2.75
CA ILE A 128 -10.70 -2.76 1.86
C ILE A 128 -11.53 -3.99 1.50
N ILE A 129 -10.89 -5.13 1.19
CA ILE A 129 -11.60 -6.38 0.91
C ILE A 129 -12.38 -6.86 2.14
N TRP A 130 -11.77 -6.77 3.33
CA TRP A 130 -12.42 -7.13 4.60
C TRP A 130 -13.57 -6.17 4.94
N ALA A 131 -13.38 -4.86 4.77
CA ALA A 131 -14.42 -3.86 4.96
C ALA A 131 -15.58 -4.09 3.99
N SER A 132 -15.27 -4.38 2.72
CA SER A 132 -16.27 -4.74 1.70
C SER A 132 -17.04 -6.01 2.06
N TYR A 133 -16.38 -7.00 2.66
CA TYR A 133 -17.03 -8.21 3.18
C TYR A 133 -18.02 -7.90 4.30
N GLN A 134 -17.65 -7.01 5.24
CA GLN A 134 -18.51 -6.63 6.37
C GLN A 134 -19.68 -5.73 5.95
N LEU A 135 -19.44 -4.83 4.99
CA LEU A 135 -20.45 -3.92 4.44
C LEU A 135 -21.43 -4.63 3.51
N THR A 136 -21.08 -5.80 2.96
CA THR A 136 -21.96 -6.54 2.05
C THR A 136 -23.14 -7.17 2.82
N PRO A 137 -24.40 -6.81 2.49
CA PRO A 137 -25.58 -7.35 3.18
C PRO A 137 -25.69 -8.87 3.01
N LYS A 138 -26.23 -9.56 4.03
CA LYS A 138 -26.43 -11.03 4.01
C LYS A 138 -27.28 -11.53 2.83
N SER A 139 -28.06 -10.63 2.21
CA SER A 139 -28.86 -10.90 1.00
C SER A 139 -27.99 -11.24 -0.23
N LYS A 140 -26.76 -10.71 -0.35
CA LYS A 140 -25.87 -10.98 -1.49
C LYS A 140 -24.87 -12.11 -1.18
N VAL A 141 -25.38 -13.33 -1.02
CA VAL A 141 -24.61 -14.53 -0.64
C VAL A 141 -23.39 -14.74 -1.56
N MET A 142 -23.58 -14.63 -2.88
CA MET A 142 -22.53 -14.87 -3.87
C MET A 142 -21.35 -13.88 -3.79
N LEU A 143 -21.60 -12.60 -3.47
CA LEU A 143 -20.54 -11.60 -3.29
C LEU A 143 -19.78 -11.85 -1.99
N ARG A 144 -20.52 -12.18 -0.93
CA ARG A 144 -19.93 -12.47 0.38
C ARG A 144 -19.04 -13.71 0.35
N GLU A 145 -19.45 -14.76 -0.37
CA GLU A 145 -18.62 -15.94 -0.62
C GLU A 145 -17.37 -15.59 -1.43
N THR A 146 -17.49 -14.69 -2.42
CA THR A 146 -16.36 -14.24 -3.24
C THR A 146 -15.31 -13.50 -2.39
N PHE A 147 -15.73 -12.55 -1.54
CA PHE A 147 -14.81 -11.84 -0.64
C PHE A 147 -14.20 -12.77 0.41
N ARG A 148 -14.99 -13.70 0.96
CA ARG A 148 -14.50 -14.72 1.90
C ARG A 148 -13.44 -15.60 1.24
N TYR A 149 -13.70 -16.06 0.01
CA TYR A 149 -12.73 -16.83 -0.76
C TYR A 149 -11.43 -16.05 -1.01
N LEU A 150 -11.53 -14.76 -1.33
CA LEU A 150 -10.37 -13.88 -1.54
C LEU A 150 -9.54 -13.71 -0.25
N LEU A 151 -10.19 -13.66 0.92
CA LEU A 151 -9.52 -13.58 2.23
C LEU A 151 -8.91 -14.92 2.67
N ASP A 152 -9.55 -16.05 2.34
CA ASP A 152 -9.11 -17.40 2.71
C ASP A 152 -8.01 -17.95 1.77
N HIS A 153 -8.02 -17.54 0.50
CA HIS A 153 -7.05 -17.97 -0.53
C HIS A 153 -6.37 -16.79 -1.24
N PRO A 154 -5.75 -15.86 -0.51
CA PRO A 154 -5.32 -14.57 -1.06
C PRO A 154 -4.30 -14.72 -2.19
N ARG A 155 -3.35 -15.64 -2.04
CA ARG A 155 -2.26 -15.86 -3.01
C ARG A 155 -2.60 -16.73 -4.23
N ARG A 156 -3.80 -17.30 -4.32
CA ARG A 156 -4.27 -17.88 -5.59
C ARG A 156 -4.76 -16.79 -6.54
N CYS A 157 -5.27 -15.70 -5.98
CA CYS A 157 -5.88 -14.62 -6.75
C CYS A 157 -4.92 -13.43 -6.98
N TYR A 158 -4.04 -13.14 -6.01
CA TYR A 158 -3.11 -12.01 -6.12
C TYR A 158 -1.81 -12.20 -5.36
N THR A 159 -0.69 -11.90 -5.99
CA THR A 159 0.65 -12.13 -5.44
C THR A 159 0.98 -11.24 -4.25
N THR A 160 0.51 -9.99 -4.25
CA THR A 160 0.76 -9.02 -3.16
C THR A 160 -0.29 -9.07 -2.05
N LEU A 161 -1.32 -9.93 -2.15
CA LEU A 161 -2.27 -10.12 -1.07
C LEU A 161 -1.70 -11.13 -0.06
N PHE A 162 -1.18 -10.61 1.05
CA PHE A 162 -0.60 -11.46 2.11
C PHE A 162 -1.70 -12.07 3.01
N PRO A 163 -1.43 -13.20 3.71
CA PRO A 163 -2.22 -13.71 4.84
C PRO A 163 -2.27 -12.75 6.05
N SER A 164 -3.26 -12.92 6.95
CA SER A 164 -3.60 -11.93 8.00
C SER A 164 -2.50 -11.71 9.00
N THR A 165 -1.86 -12.80 9.40
CA THR A 165 -0.72 -12.77 10.31
C THR A 165 0.45 -11.99 9.71
N GLN A 166 0.72 -12.17 8.42
CA GLN A 166 1.81 -11.49 7.73
C GLN A 166 1.52 -9.99 7.54
N THR A 167 0.27 -9.62 7.23
CA THR A 167 -0.09 -8.19 7.13
C THR A 167 0.08 -7.45 8.46
N TRP A 168 -0.24 -8.09 9.60
CA TRP A 168 0.00 -7.50 10.92
C TRP A 168 1.49 -7.40 11.25
N TRP A 169 2.27 -8.42 10.92
CA TRP A 169 3.71 -8.40 11.13
C TRP A 169 4.40 -7.29 10.30
N LEU A 170 4.02 -7.15 9.03
CA LEU A 170 4.47 -6.06 8.16
C LEU A 170 4.11 -4.68 8.73
N PHE A 171 2.88 -4.53 9.23
CA PHE A 171 2.42 -3.28 9.84
C PHE A 171 3.23 -2.92 11.10
N ILE A 172 3.48 -3.88 11.98
CA ILE A 172 4.25 -3.66 13.21
C ILE A 172 5.68 -3.22 12.89
N ILE A 173 6.35 -3.90 11.95
CA ILE A 173 7.71 -3.53 11.52
C ILE A 173 7.72 -2.16 10.85
N LEU A 174 6.70 -1.85 10.04
CA LEU A 174 6.52 -0.53 9.46
C LEU A 174 6.48 0.54 10.54
N VAL A 175 5.66 0.37 11.57
CA VAL A 175 5.58 1.35 12.67
C VAL A 175 6.90 1.44 13.44
N ILE A 176 7.52 0.31 13.80
CA ILE A 176 8.76 0.30 14.61
C ILE A 176 9.89 1.05 13.90
N ILE A 177 10.16 0.75 12.62
CA ILE A 177 11.26 1.40 11.90
C ILE A 177 10.99 2.91 11.76
N THR A 178 9.75 3.32 11.47
CA THR A 178 9.42 4.75 11.34
C THR A 178 9.52 5.48 12.67
N VAL A 179 9.17 4.85 13.79
CA VAL A 179 9.34 5.43 15.13
C VAL A 179 10.82 5.58 15.48
N ILE A 180 11.67 4.60 15.14
CA ILE A 180 13.12 4.69 15.34
C ILE A 180 13.70 5.85 14.54
N GLU A 181 13.37 5.96 13.25
CA GLU A 181 13.82 7.06 12.39
C GLU A 181 13.37 8.43 12.93
N LEU A 182 12.13 8.53 13.39
CA LEU A 182 11.58 9.76 13.97
C LEU A 182 12.32 10.17 15.25
N ILE A 183 12.58 9.22 16.15
CA ILE A 183 13.31 9.49 17.39
C ILE A 183 14.75 9.92 17.06
N CYS A 184 15.41 9.22 16.14
CA CYS A 184 16.75 9.59 15.69
C CYS A 184 16.78 10.99 15.08
N PHE A 185 15.81 11.33 14.23
CA PHE A 185 15.72 12.66 13.62
C PHE A 185 15.57 13.76 14.68
N LEU A 186 14.64 13.58 15.63
CA LEU A 186 14.38 14.59 16.66
C LEU A 186 15.54 14.73 17.65
N ALA A 187 16.17 13.61 18.06
CA ALA A 187 17.24 13.62 19.04
C ALA A 187 18.56 14.16 18.46
N LEU A 188 18.93 13.72 17.25
CA LEU A 188 20.24 14.03 16.66
C LEU A 188 20.29 15.40 15.99
N ASN A 189 19.15 15.95 15.57
CA ASN A 189 19.08 17.24 14.89
C ASN A 189 18.59 18.40 15.77
N TYR A 190 18.31 18.17 17.06
CA TYR A 190 17.68 19.16 17.95
C TYR A 190 18.39 20.53 17.98
N TRP A 191 19.73 20.53 17.96
CA TRP A 191 20.58 21.72 18.05
C TRP A 191 21.07 22.27 16.70
N LEU A 192 20.68 21.65 15.58
CA LEU A 192 21.18 22.07 14.27
C LEU A 192 20.43 23.31 13.73
N PRO A 193 21.12 24.22 13.04
CA PRO A 193 20.53 25.42 12.46
C PRO A 193 19.46 25.11 11.39
N VAL A 194 19.50 23.91 10.78
CA VAL A 194 18.50 23.44 9.81
C VAL A 194 17.08 23.42 10.38
N LEU A 195 16.93 23.28 11.71
CA LEU A 195 15.63 23.32 12.40
C LEU A 195 15.38 24.65 13.12
N SER A 196 16.30 25.62 13.00
CA SER A 196 16.12 26.93 13.61
C SER A 196 14.93 27.67 12.96
N GLY A 197 14.05 28.24 13.78
CA GLY A 197 12.83 28.90 13.30
C GLY A 197 11.63 27.98 13.04
N ILE A 198 11.80 26.66 13.05
CA ILE A 198 10.69 25.70 12.89
C ILE A 198 10.04 25.42 14.26
N THR A 199 8.71 25.56 14.34
CA THR A 199 7.95 25.28 15.58
C THR A 199 8.06 23.80 15.98
N TRP A 200 7.95 23.50 17.27
CA TRP A 200 8.10 22.12 17.75
C TRP A 200 7.12 21.12 17.08
N GLY A 201 5.88 21.55 16.84
CA GLY A 201 4.88 20.74 16.14
C GLY A 201 5.27 20.42 14.70
N SER A 202 5.78 21.41 13.98
CA SER A 202 6.32 21.23 12.62
C SER A 202 7.53 20.31 12.61
N ARG A 203 8.48 20.46 13.55
CA ARG A 203 9.66 19.57 13.64
C ARG A 203 9.28 18.10 13.78
N PHE A 204 8.29 17.81 14.62
CA PHE A 204 7.77 16.45 14.77
C PHE A 204 7.17 15.93 13.47
N LEU A 205 6.37 16.76 12.80
CA LEU A 205 5.74 16.39 11.54
C LEU A 205 6.75 16.23 10.41
N ASP A 206 7.76 17.09 10.33
CA ASP A 206 8.86 17.02 9.37
C ASP A 206 9.67 15.74 9.58
N GLY A 207 10.00 15.41 10.83
CA GLY A 207 10.66 14.16 11.18
C GLY A 207 9.83 12.93 10.81
N LEU A 208 8.51 12.98 11.04
CA LEU A 208 7.60 11.90 10.69
C LEU A 208 7.49 11.75 9.17
N PHE A 209 7.34 12.87 8.46
CA PHE A 209 7.33 12.91 7.01
C PHE A 209 8.61 12.32 6.43
N GLN A 210 9.78 12.76 6.92
CA GLN A 210 11.07 12.30 6.43
C GLN A 210 11.26 10.80 6.69
N SER A 211 10.88 10.31 7.87
CA SER A 211 10.93 8.88 8.24
C SER A 211 9.98 8.01 7.40
N VAL A 212 8.90 8.58 6.88
CA VAL A 212 8.02 7.90 5.93
C VAL A 212 8.58 7.97 4.52
N ALA A 213 9.19 9.11 4.15
CA ALA A 213 9.71 9.38 2.82
C ALA A 213 10.97 8.57 2.47
N THR A 214 11.78 8.19 3.47
CA THR A 214 12.94 7.29 3.31
C THR A 214 12.54 5.92 2.74
N ARG A 215 11.26 5.54 2.79
CA ARG A 215 10.79 4.25 2.25
C ARG A 215 10.36 4.35 0.79
N ASN A 216 11.37 4.47 -0.07
CA ASN A 216 11.24 4.52 -1.53
C ASN A 216 10.45 5.72 -2.06
N ALA A 217 9.98 6.66 -1.24
CA ALA A 217 9.21 7.80 -1.72
C ALA A 217 10.07 8.98 -2.16
N GLY A 218 11.26 9.14 -1.60
CA GLY A 218 12.28 10.06 -2.13
C GLY A 218 12.01 11.56 -1.96
N PHE A 219 10.95 11.95 -1.23
CA PHE A 219 10.71 13.35 -0.90
C PHE A 219 11.62 13.82 0.25
N SER A 220 11.91 15.12 0.24
CA SER A 220 12.68 15.79 1.28
C SER A 220 11.91 16.99 1.81
N VAL A 221 11.79 17.10 3.14
CA VAL A 221 11.20 18.28 3.82
C VAL A 221 12.26 19.17 4.45
N VAL A 222 13.48 18.66 4.60
CA VAL A 222 14.66 19.42 5.01
C VAL A 222 15.80 19.06 4.07
N ASN A 223 16.81 19.93 3.97
CA ASN A 223 18.00 19.58 3.21
C ASN A 223 18.74 18.41 3.88
N LEU A 224 18.81 17.27 3.19
CA LEU A 224 19.49 16.07 3.68
C LEU A 224 21.01 16.25 3.81
N ALA A 225 21.60 17.25 3.15
CA ALA A 225 23.03 17.56 3.30
C ALA A 225 23.32 18.26 4.64
N ASP A 226 22.35 18.99 5.20
CA ASP A 226 22.52 19.84 6.38
C ASP A 226 22.10 19.16 7.70
N ILE A 227 21.57 17.94 7.62
CA ILE A 227 21.24 17.13 8.81
C ILE A 227 22.49 16.43 9.37
N ASN A 228 22.40 16.01 10.63
CA ASN A 228 23.46 15.28 11.30
C ASN A 228 23.87 14.02 10.50
N PRO A 229 25.17 13.78 10.25
CA PRO A 229 25.66 12.58 9.56
C PRO A 229 25.17 11.26 10.19
N ALA A 230 24.98 11.24 11.52
CA ALA A 230 24.42 10.06 12.19
C ALA A 230 22.98 9.75 11.72
N THR A 231 22.16 10.79 11.50
CA THR A 231 20.80 10.64 10.95
C THR A 231 20.84 10.12 9.51
N GLN A 232 21.77 10.62 8.69
CA GLN A 232 21.95 10.15 7.31
C GLN A 232 22.27 8.64 7.27
N ILE A 233 23.14 8.16 8.15
CA ILE A 233 23.46 6.73 8.26
C ILE A 233 22.21 5.91 8.61
N VAL A 234 21.39 6.40 9.56
CA VAL A 234 20.12 5.75 9.92
C VAL A 234 19.19 5.68 8.71
N TYR A 235 19.06 6.75 7.93
CA TYR A 235 18.26 6.77 6.71
C TYR A 235 18.77 5.79 5.64
N ILE A 236 20.09 5.71 5.42
CA ILE A 236 20.68 4.74 4.48
C ILE A 236 20.34 3.30 4.90
N VAL A 237 20.50 2.98 6.19
CA VAL A 237 20.17 1.66 6.73
C VAL A 237 18.67 1.37 6.60
N ALA A 238 17.82 2.34 6.92
CA ALA A 238 16.37 2.18 6.84
C ALA A 238 15.88 2.01 5.39
N MET A 239 16.43 2.78 4.43
CA MET A 239 16.19 2.62 3.00
C MET A 239 16.49 1.20 2.55
N TYR A 240 17.63 0.64 2.97
CA TYR A 240 18.02 -0.73 2.64
C TYR A 240 17.08 -1.77 3.29
N ILE A 241 16.78 -1.62 4.59
CA ILE A 241 15.94 -2.57 5.34
C ILE A 241 14.48 -2.54 4.86
N SER A 242 13.98 -1.40 4.37
CA SER A 242 12.57 -1.18 4.05
C SER A 242 11.96 -2.21 3.07
N VAL A 243 12.77 -2.77 2.16
CA VAL A 243 12.32 -3.74 1.14
C VAL A 243 12.23 -5.17 1.70
N TYR A 244 13.00 -5.50 2.75
CA TYR A 244 13.12 -6.86 3.26
C TYR A 244 11.85 -7.44 3.88
N PRO A 245 11.05 -6.72 4.69
CA PRO A 245 9.84 -7.28 5.29
C PRO A 245 8.86 -7.81 4.24
N VAL A 246 8.69 -7.08 3.13
CA VAL A 246 7.83 -7.48 2.02
C VAL A 246 8.40 -8.72 1.32
N ALA A 247 9.70 -8.73 1.03
CA ALA A 247 10.38 -9.88 0.41
C ALA A 247 10.33 -11.15 1.28
N ILE A 248 10.58 -11.03 2.58
CA ILE A 248 10.51 -12.13 3.55
C ILE A 248 9.07 -12.65 3.65
N SER A 249 8.09 -11.75 3.71
CA SER A 249 6.67 -12.14 3.73
C SER A 249 6.32 -12.94 2.49
N MET A 250 6.75 -12.51 1.29
CA MET A 250 6.56 -13.28 0.05
C MET A 250 7.18 -14.69 0.15
N ARG A 251 8.44 -14.81 0.58
CA ARG A 251 9.14 -16.11 0.69
C ARG A 251 8.49 -17.06 1.69
N ASN A 252 8.25 -16.60 2.92
CA ASN A 252 7.66 -17.42 3.99
C ASN A 252 6.25 -17.86 3.63
N SER A 253 5.51 -16.97 2.98
CA SER A 253 4.19 -17.30 2.49
C SER A 253 4.29 -18.45 1.46
N ASN A 254 5.20 -18.39 0.48
CA ASN A 254 5.31 -19.39 -0.59
C ASN A 254 5.58 -20.80 -0.04
N VAL A 255 6.51 -20.92 0.91
CA VAL A 255 6.82 -22.19 1.59
C VAL A 255 5.57 -22.81 2.24
N TYR A 256 4.78 -22.00 2.95
CA TYR A 256 3.54 -22.48 3.58
C TYR A 256 2.52 -23.06 2.58
N GLN A 257 2.41 -22.47 1.39
CA GLN A 257 1.50 -23.01 0.36
C GLN A 257 2.02 -24.30 -0.27
N VAL A 258 3.33 -24.40 -0.50
CA VAL A 258 3.94 -25.62 -1.02
C VAL A 258 3.75 -26.76 -0.02
N GLN A 259 4.03 -26.53 1.26
CA GLN A 259 3.84 -27.53 2.31
C GLN A 259 2.37 -27.97 2.40
N LYS A 260 1.43 -27.03 2.38
CA LYS A 260 -0.01 -27.36 2.40
C LYS A 260 -0.42 -28.20 1.18
N LYS A 261 0.13 -27.93 -0.01
CA LYS A 261 -0.12 -28.73 -1.23
C LYS A 261 0.47 -30.14 -1.10
N CYS A 262 1.68 -30.29 -0.55
CA CYS A 262 2.30 -31.60 -0.31
C CYS A 262 1.47 -32.43 0.69
N ASN A 263 1.13 -31.85 1.84
CA ASN A 263 0.33 -32.52 2.87
C ASN A 263 -1.09 -32.91 2.37
N LEU A 264 -1.65 -32.19 1.41
CA LEU A 264 -2.94 -32.54 0.77
C LEU A 264 -2.80 -33.70 -0.23
N ARG A 265 -1.64 -33.86 -0.87
CA ARG A 265 -1.35 -35.00 -1.77
C ARG A 265 -1.06 -36.29 -1.00
N GLU A 266 -0.54 -36.18 0.22
CA GLU A 266 -0.21 -37.32 1.08
C GLU A 266 -1.39 -37.89 1.87
N LYS A 267 -2.55 -37.21 1.92
CA LYS A 267 -3.76 -37.80 2.51
C LYS A 267 -4.28 -38.91 1.58
N PRO A 268 -4.34 -40.18 2.02
CA PRO A 268 -4.87 -41.24 1.18
C PRO A 268 -6.33 -40.94 0.83
N SER A 269 -6.64 -41.01 -0.47
CA SER A 269 -7.99 -40.89 -0.99
C SER A 269 -8.90 -41.88 -0.26
N TYR A 270 -9.95 -41.37 0.39
CA TYR A 270 -10.95 -42.16 1.10
C TYR A 270 -11.53 -43.20 0.12
N LYS A 271 -11.20 -44.48 0.32
CA LYS A 271 -11.80 -45.58 -0.47
C LYS A 271 -13.31 -45.61 -0.15
N PRO A 272 -14.20 -45.57 -1.14
CA PRO A 272 -15.62 -45.77 -0.87
C PRO A 272 -15.82 -47.19 -0.31
N TYR A 273 -16.56 -47.29 0.80
CA TYR A 273 -17.01 -48.55 1.36
C TYR A 273 -17.87 -49.27 0.31
N ILE A 274 -17.35 -50.34 -0.28
CA ILE A 274 -18.15 -51.30 -1.04
C ILE A 274 -18.97 -52.07 0.00
N GLY A 275 -20.27 -51.78 0.07
CA GLY A 275 -21.20 -52.52 0.92
C GLY A 275 -21.19 -54.00 0.53
N LYS A 276 -20.81 -54.87 1.46
CA LYS A 276 -21.09 -56.30 1.37
C LYS A 276 -22.60 -56.46 1.50
N GLY A 277 -23.26 -56.85 0.41
CA GLY A 277 -24.64 -57.29 0.43
C GLY A 277 -24.78 -58.49 1.37
N THR A 278 -25.58 -58.32 2.41
CA THR A 278 -26.15 -59.37 3.24
C THR A 278 -26.92 -60.35 2.36
N GLY A 279 -26.48 -61.60 2.33
CA GLY A 279 -27.30 -62.72 1.92
C GLY A 279 -28.32 -63.02 3.01
N TYR A 280 -29.59 -63.05 2.63
CA TYR A 280 -30.66 -63.67 3.39
C TYR A 280 -31.30 -64.73 2.48
N LEU A 281 -31.45 -65.92 3.09
CA LEU A 281 -32.28 -67.09 2.77
C LEU A 281 -33.14 -67.04 1.51
#